data_AF-A0A401FXG2-F1
#
_entry.id   AF-A0A401FXG2-F1
#
_cell.length_a   1.000
_cell.length_b   1.000
_cell.length_c   1.000
_cell.angle_alpha   90.00
_cell.angle_beta   90.00
_cell.angle_gamma   90.00
#
_symmetry.space_group_name_H-M   'P 1'
#
loop_
_entity.id
_entity.type
_entity.pdbx_description
1 polymer ?
#
loop_
_entity_poly.entity_id
_entity_poly.type
_entity_poly.pdbx_seq_one_letter_code
_entity_poly.pdbx_strand_id
1 'polypeptide(L)'
;MKKLAKIAMFWVVVILSAFFVTGNAYAVFNGSVSGNWADPVPEGSSPVFEGVGTSYFKWGDASFDTPPCHLKFEGYSFSNVSPEIPFKIGKVSYYNGTTGIGTDASSVNLILSLDIQAPIQVKFTPKFSLGLINVPNDGAAWENADYVHFPSSLSNEYITLGGTNYKLEIIGFSQDGGATTVKEFHVLEDNETSAELYGRITQGNAYYLPFFVSGNSWWTGVALKNFNESQNANISVVIRDKNGNTIKTEETNLSPKGQNSFIAGSGLDTDGWIEVKSDQRLGGLCFFGRTAFLSYMTDIPFVKDLATKLCIPHVAQNQQWDTLIMICNPNQNETTGTISMIDWGGNTIAEKNYTIPANGSGLYELKELLGNTEANGSVEITATQGIAAFGLYSDLKSDTGMDFAGIAAVDPTK
;
A
#
# COMPACT_ATOMS: atom_id res chain seq x y z
N MET A 1 -61.87 -31.47 43.18
CA MET A 1 -60.38 -31.44 43.09
C MET A 1 -59.97 -31.76 41.66
N LYS A 2 -58.96 -31.04 41.16
CA LYS A 2 -58.34 -31.08 39.81
C LYS A 2 -59.12 -30.41 38.67
N LYS A 3 -58.91 -29.10 38.49
CA LYS A 3 -59.07 -28.41 37.19
C LYS A 3 -57.81 -28.66 36.37
N LEU A 4 -57.97 -29.20 35.16
CA LEU A 4 -56.91 -29.33 34.16
C LEU A 4 -56.47 -27.94 33.66
N ALA A 5 -55.18 -27.69 33.66
CA ALA A 5 -54.56 -26.52 33.04
C ALA A 5 -54.54 -26.71 31.51
N LYS A 6 -55.10 -25.74 30.78
CA LYS A 6 -54.92 -25.60 29.33
C LYS A 6 -53.52 -25.04 29.07
N ILE A 7 -52.66 -25.82 28.42
CA ILE A 7 -51.39 -25.33 27.86
C ILE A 7 -51.74 -24.70 26.51
N ALA A 8 -51.56 -23.39 26.39
CA ALA A 8 -51.62 -22.70 25.11
C ALA A 8 -50.29 -22.91 24.38
N MET A 9 -50.37 -23.58 23.22
CA MET A 9 -49.24 -23.88 22.35
C MET A 9 -48.95 -22.62 21.51
N PHE A 10 -47.90 -21.89 21.85
CA PHE A 10 -47.42 -20.72 21.09
C PHE A 10 -46.62 -21.24 19.89
N TRP A 11 -47.09 -20.98 18.67
CA TRP A 11 -46.33 -21.21 17.45
C TRP A 11 -45.25 -20.14 17.34
N VAL A 12 -43.98 -20.53 17.56
CA VAL A 12 -42.84 -19.70 17.20
C VAL A 12 -42.68 -19.79 15.68
N VAL A 13 -43.12 -18.76 14.97
CA VAL A 13 -42.77 -18.55 13.58
C VAL A 13 -41.31 -18.09 13.56
N VAL A 14 -40.40 -19.01 13.27
CA VAL A 14 -39.01 -18.67 12.95
C VAL A 14 -39.04 -18.04 11.55
N ILE A 15 -39.09 -16.71 11.50
CA ILE A 15 -38.75 -15.97 10.29
C ILE A 15 -37.23 -16.15 10.14
N LEU A 16 -36.81 -17.04 9.22
CA LEU A 16 -35.46 -17.00 8.68
C LEU A 16 -35.32 -15.68 7.92
N SER A 17 -34.94 -14.61 8.62
CA SER A 17 -34.27 -13.50 7.98
C SER A 17 -32.95 -14.05 7.46
N ALA A 18 -32.90 -14.35 6.16
CA ALA A 18 -31.64 -14.50 5.46
C ALA A 18 -30.88 -13.18 5.68
N PHE A 19 -29.96 -13.18 6.63
CA PHE A 19 -28.87 -12.23 6.62
C PHE A 19 -28.11 -12.52 5.33
N PHE A 20 -28.41 -11.76 4.28
CA PHE A 20 -27.42 -11.50 3.26
C PHE A 20 -26.30 -10.77 4.01
N VAL A 21 -25.32 -11.53 4.49
CA VAL A 21 -23.97 -11.00 4.59
C VAL A 21 -23.64 -10.65 3.14
N THR A 22 -23.82 -9.39 2.76
CA THR A 22 -23.17 -8.86 1.58
C THR A 22 -21.69 -8.92 1.91
N GLY A 23 -21.08 -10.09 1.74
CA GLY A 23 -19.65 -10.16 1.58
C GLY A 23 -19.34 -9.20 0.44
N ASN A 24 -18.51 -8.19 0.71
CA ASN A 24 -18.05 -7.29 -0.34
C ASN A 24 -17.59 -8.19 -1.48
N ALA A 25 -18.31 -8.17 -2.61
CA ALA A 25 -17.91 -8.93 -3.77
C ALA A 25 -16.50 -8.41 -4.12
N TYR A 26 -15.51 -9.29 -4.05
CA TYR A 26 -14.15 -8.90 -4.37
C TYR A 26 -14.13 -8.26 -5.76
N ALA A 27 -13.39 -7.17 -5.91
CA ALA A 27 -13.25 -6.53 -7.21
C ALA A 27 -12.72 -7.54 -8.23
N VAL A 28 -13.32 -7.60 -9.41
CA VAL A 28 -12.87 -8.48 -10.48
C VAL A 28 -11.96 -7.68 -11.41
N PHE A 29 -10.78 -8.22 -11.70
CA PHE A 29 -9.73 -7.55 -12.45
C PHE A 29 -9.71 -8.00 -13.90
N ASN A 30 -9.63 -7.00 -14.79
CA ASN A 30 -9.43 -7.19 -16.23
C ASN A 30 -8.32 -6.25 -16.69
N GLY A 31 -7.51 -6.68 -17.65
CA GLY A 31 -6.44 -5.85 -18.18
C GLY A 31 -5.44 -6.60 -19.03
N SER A 32 -4.28 -5.98 -19.20
CA SER A 32 -3.15 -6.58 -19.92
C SER A 32 -1.83 -6.25 -19.26
N VAL A 33 -0.87 -7.14 -19.44
CA VAL A 33 0.50 -6.97 -18.95
C VAL A 33 1.44 -6.74 -20.12
N SER A 34 2.38 -5.84 -19.95
CA SER A 34 3.64 -5.78 -20.69
C SER A 34 4.80 -5.67 -19.70
N GLY A 35 6.04 -5.78 -20.17
CA GLY A 35 7.20 -5.66 -19.28
C GLY A 35 8.49 -5.38 -20.02
N ASN A 36 9.39 -4.68 -19.33
CA ASN A 36 10.70 -4.31 -19.81
C ASN A 36 11.78 -4.68 -18.78
N TRP A 37 12.96 -5.01 -19.27
CA TRP A 37 14.13 -5.31 -18.45
C TRP A 37 14.88 -4.03 -18.07
N ALA A 38 15.38 -3.93 -16.85
CA ALA A 38 16.07 -2.75 -16.35
C ALA A 38 17.17 -3.11 -15.33
N ASP A 39 18.07 -2.17 -15.10
CA ASP A 39 19.07 -2.18 -14.02
C ASP A 39 19.86 -3.51 -13.89
N PRO A 40 20.48 -4.04 -14.96
CA PRO A 40 21.29 -5.25 -14.84
C PRO A 40 22.50 -5.04 -13.92
N VAL A 41 22.82 -6.04 -13.11
CA VAL A 41 24.00 -6.04 -12.24
C VAL A 41 25.09 -6.90 -12.88
N PRO A 42 26.30 -6.36 -13.15
CA PRO A 42 27.43 -7.14 -13.65
C PRO A 42 27.85 -8.27 -12.71
N GLU A 43 28.28 -9.39 -13.28
CA GLU A 43 29.02 -10.43 -12.56
C GLU A 43 30.55 -10.24 -12.68
N GLY A 44 31.01 -9.56 -13.74
CA GLY A 44 32.43 -9.36 -14.04
C GLY A 44 32.88 -7.92 -14.32
N SER A 45 34.13 -7.78 -14.73
CA SER A 45 34.79 -6.48 -14.93
C SER A 45 34.46 -5.82 -16.27
N SER A 46 33.91 -6.57 -17.23
CA SER A 46 33.69 -6.11 -18.62
C SER A 46 32.32 -6.52 -19.14
N PRO A 47 31.21 -6.17 -18.44
CA PRO A 47 29.87 -6.62 -18.79
C PRO A 47 29.45 -6.13 -20.18
N VAL A 48 28.76 -7.00 -20.93
CA VAL A 48 28.19 -6.68 -22.23
C VAL A 48 26.69 -6.82 -22.13
N PHE A 49 25.95 -5.71 -22.18
CA PHE A 49 24.50 -5.68 -22.04
C PHE A 49 23.84 -4.97 -23.21
N GLU A 50 22.72 -5.50 -23.70
CA GLU A 50 21.92 -4.87 -24.74
C GLU A 50 20.42 -5.07 -24.45
N GLY A 51 19.58 -4.12 -24.87
CA GLY A 51 18.11 -4.26 -24.77
C GLY A 51 17.49 -3.82 -23.45
N VAL A 52 18.25 -3.17 -22.57
CA VAL A 52 17.73 -2.46 -21.38
C VAL A 52 16.63 -1.48 -21.79
N GLY A 53 15.52 -1.48 -21.07
CA GLY A 53 14.32 -0.70 -21.37
C GLY A 53 13.37 -1.37 -22.37
N THR A 54 13.65 -2.60 -22.81
CA THR A 54 12.80 -3.36 -23.74
C THR A 54 12.38 -4.70 -23.16
N SER A 55 11.43 -5.38 -23.80
CA SER A 55 11.01 -6.75 -23.45
C SER A 55 12.04 -7.84 -23.78
N TYR A 56 13.17 -7.49 -24.41
CA TYR A 56 14.22 -8.41 -24.83
C TYR A 56 15.58 -7.92 -24.34
N PHE A 57 16.22 -8.69 -23.46
CA PHE A 57 17.49 -8.34 -22.83
C PHE A 57 18.54 -9.38 -23.17
N LYS A 58 19.72 -8.93 -23.59
CA LYS A 58 20.88 -9.77 -23.88
C LYS A 58 22.01 -9.45 -22.91
N TRP A 59 22.76 -10.47 -22.49
CA TRP A 59 24.02 -10.31 -21.79
C TRP A 59 25.09 -11.25 -22.32
N GLY A 60 26.34 -10.93 -22.00
CA GLY A 60 27.51 -11.66 -22.46
C GLY A 60 27.93 -11.30 -23.88
N ASP A 61 29.18 -11.57 -24.21
CA ASP A 61 29.63 -11.53 -25.59
C ASP A 61 29.23 -12.82 -26.34
N ALA A 62 29.12 -12.73 -27.67
CA ALA A 62 28.93 -13.91 -28.50
C ALA A 62 30.29 -14.61 -28.61
N SER A 63 30.49 -15.64 -27.78
CA SER A 63 31.70 -16.46 -27.76
C SER A 63 31.36 -17.89 -28.18
N PHE A 64 32.38 -18.66 -28.59
CA PHE A 64 32.27 -20.11 -28.86
C PHE A 64 31.16 -20.54 -29.84
N ASP A 65 30.91 -19.73 -30.87
CA ASP A 65 29.91 -19.97 -31.93
C ASP A 65 28.43 -20.00 -31.48
N THR A 66 28.13 -19.56 -30.25
CA THR A 66 26.75 -19.37 -29.77
C THR A 66 26.37 -17.89 -29.70
N PRO A 67 25.10 -17.52 -29.96
CA PRO A 67 24.56 -16.22 -29.61
C PRO A 67 24.72 -15.89 -28.11
N PRO A 68 24.70 -14.59 -27.73
CA PRO A 68 24.66 -14.20 -26.32
C PRO A 68 23.43 -14.74 -25.59
N CYS A 69 23.56 -14.94 -24.27
CA CYS A 69 22.44 -15.24 -23.40
C CYS A 69 21.36 -14.16 -23.50
N HIS A 70 20.08 -14.57 -23.45
CA HIS A 70 19.01 -13.59 -23.53
C HIS A 70 17.70 -14.00 -22.86
N LEU A 71 17.02 -12.99 -22.34
CA LEU A 71 15.68 -13.09 -21.78
C LEU A 71 14.67 -12.34 -22.65
N LYS A 72 13.52 -12.96 -22.88
CA LYS A 72 12.36 -12.31 -23.51
C LYS A 72 11.15 -12.42 -22.59
N PHE A 73 10.46 -11.30 -22.38
CA PHE A 73 9.18 -11.28 -21.67
C PHE A 73 8.02 -10.99 -22.61
N GLU A 74 7.01 -11.85 -22.59
CA GLU A 74 5.77 -11.70 -23.34
C GLU A 74 4.61 -11.63 -22.35
N GLY A 75 4.04 -10.44 -22.14
CA GLY A 75 2.92 -10.25 -21.23
C GLY A 75 1.60 -10.74 -21.81
N TYR A 76 0.68 -11.13 -20.94
CA TYR A 76 -0.65 -11.63 -21.30
C TYR A 76 -1.77 -10.64 -20.97
N SER A 77 -2.89 -10.77 -21.69
CA SER A 77 -4.17 -10.23 -21.25
C SER A 77 -4.79 -11.14 -20.20
N PHE A 78 -5.45 -10.54 -19.21
CA PHE A 78 -6.16 -11.26 -18.17
C PHE A 78 -7.58 -10.73 -18.04
N SER A 79 -8.50 -11.63 -17.72
CA SER A 79 -9.90 -11.30 -17.51
C SER A 79 -10.48 -12.13 -16.37
N ASN A 80 -11.47 -11.58 -15.69
CA ASN A 80 -12.17 -12.21 -14.58
C ASN A 80 -11.25 -12.70 -13.44
N VAL A 81 -10.13 -12.00 -13.22
CA VAL A 81 -9.20 -12.36 -12.14
C VAL A 81 -9.79 -11.88 -10.82
N SER A 82 -10.09 -12.83 -9.93
CA SER A 82 -10.51 -12.53 -8.57
C SER A 82 -9.29 -12.40 -7.66
N PRO A 83 -9.32 -11.52 -6.64
CA PRO A 83 -8.35 -11.49 -5.57
C PRO A 83 -8.13 -12.87 -4.98
N GLU A 84 -6.91 -13.09 -4.52
CA GLU A 84 -6.43 -14.34 -3.93
C GLU A 84 -6.32 -15.54 -4.89
N ILE A 85 -6.71 -15.38 -6.16
CA ILE A 85 -6.63 -16.44 -7.17
C ILE A 85 -5.41 -16.21 -8.08
N PRO A 86 -4.52 -17.22 -8.23
CA PRO A 86 -3.42 -17.16 -9.20
C PRO A 86 -3.90 -16.95 -10.64
N PHE A 87 -3.15 -16.16 -11.41
CA PHE A 87 -3.36 -15.96 -12.84
C PHE A 87 -2.03 -15.83 -13.58
N LYS A 88 -2.07 -16.05 -14.89
CA LYS A 88 -0.89 -15.91 -15.76
C LYS A 88 -0.62 -14.43 -16.01
N ILE A 89 0.59 -13.99 -15.69
CA ILE A 89 1.08 -12.63 -15.96
C ILE A 89 1.64 -12.56 -17.38
N GLY A 90 2.41 -13.57 -17.78
CA GLY A 90 3.11 -13.60 -19.05
C GLY A 90 4.01 -14.82 -19.16
N LYS A 91 4.96 -14.78 -20.09
CA LYS A 91 5.93 -15.84 -20.33
C LYS A 91 7.33 -15.25 -20.38
N VAL A 92 8.27 -15.89 -19.70
CA VAL A 92 9.70 -15.60 -19.76
C VAL A 92 10.36 -16.69 -20.60
N SER A 93 10.97 -16.31 -21.72
CA SER A 93 11.89 -17.17 -22.47
C SER A 93 13.32 -16.88 -22.05
N TYR A 94 14.12 -17.93 -21.88
CA TYR A 94 15.56 -17.84 -21.63
C TYR A 94 16.29 -18.73 -22.63
N TYR A 95 17.21 -18.12 -23.39
CA TYR A 95 18.23 -18.83 -24.16
C TYR A 95 19.57 -18.72 -23.45
N ASN A 96 20.15 -19.89 -23.16
CA ASN A 96 21.45 -20.01 -22.53
C ASN A 96 22.52 -20.22 -23.61
N GLY A 97 23.39 -19.23 -23.79
CA GLY A 97 24.51 -19.27 -24.72
C GLY A 97 25.84 -19.26 -23.97
N THR A 98 26.93 -19.60 -24.65
CA THR A 98 28.25 -19.61 -24.01
C THR A 98 28.90 -18.23 -24.13
N THR A 99 29.20 -17.61 -22.98
CA THR A 99 29.75 -16.26 -22.87
C THR A 99 31.22 -16.27 -22.45
N GLY A 100 31.93 -15.18 -22.74
CA GLY A 100 33.29 -14.94 -22.30
C GLY A 100 33.34 -14.51 -20.83
N ILE A 101 34.37 -14.97 -20.11
CA ILE A 101 34.56 -14.67 -18.69
C ILE A 101 34.49 -13.16 -18.42
N GLY A 102 33.59 -12.79 -17.53
CA GLY A 102 33.44 -11.43 -17.01
C GLY A 102 32.57 -10.51 -17.85
N THR A 103 31.87 -11.06 -18.84
CA THR A 103 30.90 -10.33 -19.68
C THR A 103 29.45 -10.45 -19.20
N ASP A 104 29.23 -11.25 -18.16
CA ASP A 104 27.91 -11.67 -17.69
C ASP A 104 27.18 -10.70 -16.76
N ALA A 105 25.88 -10.96 -16.59
CA ALA A 105 25.02 -10.35 -15.58
C ALA A 105 24.71 -11.35 -14.47
N SER A 106 24.71 -10.88 -13.22
CA SER A 106 24.30 -11.66 -12.03
C SER A 106 22.82 -11.44 -11.67
N SER A 107 22.21 -10.35 -12.14
CA SER A 107 20.78 -10.11 -11.99
C SER A 107 20.27 -9.05 -12.97
N VAL A 108 18.95 -9.02 -13.15
CA VAL A 108 18.24 -7.98 -13.91
C VAL A 108 16.85 -7.77 -13.32
N ASN A 109 16.31 -6.55 -13.41
CA ASN A 109 14.96 -6.25 -12.96
C ASN A 109 13.95 -6.42 -14.11
N LEU A 110 12.80 -7.04 -13.84
CA LEU A 110 11.62 -6.99 -14.70
C LEU A 110 10.67 -5.91 -14.17
N ILE A 111 10.48 -4.84 -14.93
CA ILE A 111 9.48 -3.81 -14.67
C ILE A 111 8.23 -4.20 -15.47
N LEU A 112 7.19 -4.65 -14.78
CA LEU A 112 5.90 -4.89 -15.41
C LEU A 112 5.13 -3.59 -15.60
N SER A 113 4.18 -3.64 -16.52
CA SER A 113 3.17 -2.62 -16.73
C SER A 113 1.82 -3.32 -16.87
N LEU A 114 1.07 -3.38 -15.78
CA LEU A 114 -0.31 -3.85 -15.75
C LEU A 114 -1.22 -2.67 -16.11
N ASP A 115 -1.80 -2.71 -17.30
CA ASP A 115 -2.88 -1.81 -17.71
C ASP A 115 -4.20 -2.43 -17.25
N ILE A 116 -4.61 -2.06 -16.04
CA ILE A 116 -5.84 -2.53 -15.41
C ILE A 116 -6.99 -1.69 -15.97
N GLN A 117 -7.99 -2.35 -16.54
CA GLN A 117 -9.16 -1.72 -17.14
C GLN A 117 -10.40 -1.78 -16.22
N ALA A 118 -10.44 -2.77 -15.32
CA ALA A 118 -11.47 -2.93 -14.30
C ALA A 118 -10.83 -3.45 -13.00
N PRO A 119 -11.32 -3.08 -11.81
CA PRO A 119 -12.56 -2.31 -11.54
C PRO A 119 -12.47 -0.80 -11.83
N ILE A 120 -11.26 -0.25 -11.84
CA ILE A 120 -10.97 1.16 -12.13
C ILE A 120 -9.79 1.17 -13.07
N GLN A 121 -9.87 1.98 -14.14
CA GLN A 121 -8.79 2.07 -15.11
C GLN A 121 -7.56 2.71 -14.47
N VAL A 122 -6.44 1.98 -14.47
CA VAL A 122 -5.17 2.46 -13.92
C VAL A 122 -3.99 1.68 -14.49
N LYS A 123 -2.84 2.33 -14.53
CA LYS A 123 -1.57 1.69 -14.84
C LYS A 123 -0.79 1.39 -13.56
N PHE A 124 -0.47 0.13 -13.32
CA PHE A 124 0.35 -0.32 -12.20
C PHE A 124 1.68 -0.88 -12.71
N THR A 125 2.81 -0.37 -12.21
CA THR A 125 4.14 -0.74 -12.72
C THR A 125 5.05 -1.36 -11.66
N PRO A 126 4.73 -2.57 -11.16
CA PRO A 126 5.54 -3.23 -10.15
C PRO A 126 6.89 -3.68 -10.74
N LYS A 127 7.93 -3.62 -9.90
CA LYS A 127 9.29 -4.05 -10.24
C LYS A 127 9.69 -5.24 -9.37
N PHE A 128 10.31 -6.25 -9.97
CA PHE A 128 10.96 -7.32 -9.23
C PHE A 128 12.30 -7.72 -9.85
N SER A 129 13.22 -8.18 -9.01
CA SER A 129 14.54 -8.63 -9.41
C SER A 129 14.55 -10.12 -9.71
N LEU A 130 15.30 -10.50 -10.74
CA LEU A 130 15.61 -11.87 -11.12
C LEU A 130 17.12 -12.07 -11.05
N GLY A 131 17.55 -13.10 -10.32
CA GLY A 131 18.94 -13.54 -10.32
C GLY A 131 19.22 -14.39 -11.55
N LEU A 132 20.43 -14.22 -12.09
CA LEU A 132 20.96 -14.95 -13.23
C LEU A 132 22.20 -15.69 -12.75
N ILE A 133 22.20 -17.01 -12.89
CA ILE A 133 23.34 -17.83 -12.50
C ILE A 133 23.92 -18.45 -13.77
N ASN A 134 25.14 -18.01 -14.09
CA ASN A 134 25.94 -18.46 -15.22
C ASN A 134 26.92 -19.52 -14.69
N VAL A 135 26.70 -20.79 -15.03
CA VAL A 135 27.43 -21.93 -14.47
C VAL A 135 28.67 -22.23 -15.32
N PRO A 136 29.85 -22.46 -14.72
CA PRO A 136 31.03 -22.89 -15.48
C PRO A 136 30.78 -24.19 -16.26
N ASN A 137 31.16 -24.18 -17.53
CA ASN A 137 31.00 -25.31 -18.45
C ASN A 137 32.06 -26.41 -18.28
N ASP A 138 32.19 -27.01 -17.09
CA ASP A 138 33.21 -28.02 -16.76
C ASP A 138 32.65 -29.40 -16.36
N GLY A 139 31.33 -29.55 -16.26
CA GLY A 139 30.63 -30.76 -15.86
C GLY A 139 29.78 -31.41 -16.96
N ALA A 140 28.84 -32.26 -16.53
CA ALA A 140 27.84 -32.85 -17.42
C ALA A 140 26.81 -31.80 -17.90
N ALA A 141 26.09 -32.08 -18.98
CA ALA A 141 25.18 -31.11 -19.61
C ALA A 141 24.21 -30.40 -18.63
N TRP A 142 23.61 -31.15 -17.69
CA TRP A 142 22.70 -30.58 -16.68
C TRP A 142 23.42 -29.87 -15.52
N GLU A 143 24.68 -30.22 -15.25
CA GLU A 143 25.48 -29.54 -14.23
C GLU A 143 25.95 -28.16 -14.74
N ASN A 144 26.05 -28.01 -16.06
CA ASN A 144 26.39 -26.76 -16.75
C ASN A 144 25.16 -25.91 -17.08
N ALA A 145 23.97 -26.29 -16.61
CA ALA A 145 22.76 -25.56 -16.97
C ALA A 145 22.68 -24.23 -16.19
N ASP A 146 22.58 -23.13 -16.91
CA ASP A 146 22.27 -21.83 -16.32
C ASP A 146 20.82 -21.78 -15.86
N TYR A 147 20.54 -20.89 -14.92
CA TYR A 147 19.19 -20.71 -14.44
C TYR A 147 18.86 -19.29 -14.04
N VAL A 148 17.57 -18.99 -14.17
CA VAL A 148 16.95 -17.78 -13.65
C VAL A 148 16.24 -18.14 -12.37
N HIS A 149 16.36 -17.29 -11.34
CA HIS A 149 15.66 -17.51 -10.08
C HIS A 149 15.14 -16.22 -9.45
N PHE A 150 14.15 -16.35 -8.56
CA PHE A 150 13.78 -15.25 -7.67
C PHE A 150 14.75 -15.15 -6.48
N PRO A 151 15.04 -13.93 -5.99
CA PRO A 151 15.73 -13.76 -4.70
C PRO A 151 14.89 -14.34 -3.55
N SER A 152 15.54 -14.51 -2.39
CA SER A 152 14.91 -15.05 -1.17
C SER A 152 13.74 -14.20 -0.65
N SER A 153 13.72 -12.91 -0.99
CA SER A 153 12.59 -12.01 -0.77
C SER A 153 12.36 -11.12 -1.99
N LEU A 154 11.09 -10.90 -2.33
CA LEU A 154 10.67 -9.96 -3.36
C LEU A 154 10.15 -8.67 -2.71
N SER A 155 10.30 -7.54 -3.41
CA SER A 155 9.67 -6.29 -3.00
C SER A 155 8.15 -6.43 -3.00
N ASN A 156 7.51 -5.82 -1.99
CA ASN A 156 6.05 -5.72 -1.98
C ASN A 156 5.64 -4.48 -2.79
N GLU A 157 4.96 -4.70 -3.91
CA GLU A 157 4.45 -3.62 -4.77
C GLU A 157 2.94 -3.51 -4.61
N TYR A 158 2.44 -2.30 -4.34
CA TYR A 158 1.05 -2.05 -3.98
C TYR A 158 0.36 -1.03 -4.90
N ILE A 159 -0.95 -1.18 -5.08
CA ILE A 159 -1.81 -0.21 -5.73
C ILE A 159 -3.13 -0.02 -4.98
N THR A 160 -3.58 1.22 -4.84
CA THR A 160 -4.87 1.55 -4.23
C THR A 160 -5.92 1.81 -5.31
N LEU A 161 -7.01 1.05 -5.31
CA LEU A 161 -8.16 1.18 -6.23
C LEU A 161 -9.44 1.41 -5.42
N GLY A 162 -10.10 2.55 -5.63
CA GLY A 162 -11.37 2.85 -4.94
C GLY A 162 -11.23 2.79 -3.42
N GLY A 163 -10.09 3.24 -2.90
CA GLY A 163 -9.74 3.19 -1.48
C GLY A 163 -9.32 1.82 -0.94
N THR A 164 -9.31 0.77 -1.75
CA THR A 164 -8.80 -0.56 -1.35
C THR A 164 -7.38 -0.77 -1.87
N ASN A 165 -6.47 -1.13 -0.97
CA ASN A 165 -5.10 -1.47 -1.33
C ASN A 165 -5.00 -2.91 -1.85
N TYR A 166 -4.23 -3.12 -2.90
CA TYR A 166 -3.97 -4.43 -3.51
C TYR A 166 -2.48 -4.60 -3.72
N LYS A 167 -2.00 -5.84 -3.60
CA LYS A 167 -0.60 -6.22 -3.85
C LYS A 167 -0.55 -7.22 -4.99
N LEU A 168 0.41 -7.06 -5.91
CA LEU A 168 0.76 -8.14 -6.83
C LEU A 168 1.83 -9.03 -6.17
N GLU A 169 1.45 -10.27 -5.87
CA GLU A 169 2.36 -11.30 -5.41
C GLU A 169 2.82 -12.16 -6.60
N ILE A 170 4.13 -12.35 -6.76
CA ILE A 170 4.68 -13.31 -7.72
C ILE A 170 4.72 -14.69 -7.08
N ILE A 171 3.99 -15.63 -7.69
CA ILE A 171 3.90 -17.00 -7.18
C ILE A 171 5.10 -17.80 -7.65
N GLY A 172 5.43 -17.74 -8.94
CA GLY A 172 6.55 -18.48 -9.48
C GLY A 172 6.49 -18.65 -10.99
N PHE A 173 7.42 -19.45 -11.49
CA PHE A 173 7.47 -19.94 -12.87
C PHE A 173 6.76 -21.27 -12.99
N SER A 174 6.16 -21.57 -14.15
CA SER A 174 5.57 -22.86 -14.45
C SER A 174 5.86 -23.27 -15.90
N GLN A 175 6.25 -24.53 -16.08
CA GLN A 175 6.47 -25.14 -17.41
C GLN A 175 5.41 -26.22 -17.72
N ASP A 176 4.42 -26.39 -16.83
CA ASP A 176 3.38 -27.44 -16.91
C ASP A 176 1.95 -26.85 -16.93
N GLY A 177 1.81 -25.59 -17.33
CA GLY A 177 0.52 -24.92 -17.44
C GLY A 177 -0.13 -24.59 -16.10
N GLY A 178 0.67 -24.42 -15.04
CA GLY A 178 0.25 -24.02 -13.70
C GLY A 178 -0.06 -25.18 -12.76
N ALA A 179 0.22 -26.43 -13.15
CA ALA A 179 0.06 -27.57 -12.26
C ALA A 179 1.07 -27.51 -11.10
N THR A 180 2.28 -27.01 -11.37
CA THR A 180 3.27 -26.65 -10.36
C THR A 180 3.86 -25.26 -10.63
N THR A 181 4.33 -24.62 -9.55
CA THR A 181 5.10 -23.38 -9.64
C THR A 181 6.42 -23.52 -8.90
N VAL A 182 7.50 -23.12 -9.54
CA VAL A 182 8.88 -23.16 -9.03
C VAL A 182 9.45 -21.75 -8.92
N LYS A 183 10.52 -21.59 -8.12
CA LYS A 183 11.19 -20.29 -7.96
C LYS A 183 12.35 -20.06 -8.92
N GLU A 184 12.71 -21.09 -9.69
CA GLU A 184 13.78 -21.09 -10.67
C GLU A 184 13.48 -22.08 -11.79
N PHE A 185 14.12 -21.88 -12.95
CA PHE A 185 14.12 -22.87 -14.02
C PHE A 185 15.46 -22.84 -14.77
N HIS A 186 15.91 -24.01 -15.19
CA HIS A 186 17.24 -24.27 -15.73
C HIS A 186 17.19 -24.44 -17.25
N VAL A 187 18.27 -24.07 -17.93
CA VAL A 187 18.40 -24.12 -19.39
C VAL A 187 19.77 -24.67 -19.74
N LEU A 188 19.80 -25.75 -20.52
CA LEU A 188 21.04 -26.32 -21.02
C LEU A 188 21.76 -25.34 -21.94
N GLU A 189 23.09 -25.45 -22.02
CA GLU A 189 23.91 -24.73 -23.00
C GLU A 189 23.35 -24.87 -24.43
N ASP A 190 23.37 -23.77 -25.18
CA ASP A 190 22.87 -23.65 -26.56
C ASP A 190 21.40 -24.11 -26.72
N ASN A 191 20.58 -23.90 -25.69
CA ASN A 191 19.15 -24.18 -25.74
C ASN A 191 18.32 -22.99 -25.31
N GLU A 192 17.07 -22.97 -25.77
CA GLU A 192 16.04 -22.05 -25.30
C GLU A 192 14.93 -22.83 -24.60
N THR A 193 14.45 -22.30 -23.48
CA THR A 193 13.20 -22.74 -22.88
C THR A 193 12.33 -21.55 -22.48
N SER A 194 11.10 -21.84 -22.07
CA SER A 194 10.22 -20.81 -21.51
C SER A 194 9.48 -21.32 -20.29
N ALA A 195 9.12 -20.39 -19.41
CA ALA A 195 8.22 -20.63 -18.31
C ALA A 195 7.15 -19.53 -18.24
N GLU A 196 5.93 -19.92 -17.94
CA GLU A 196 4.85 -18.99 -17.63
C GLU A 196 5.10 -18.38 -16.25
N LEU A 197 4.96 -17.06 -16.14
CA LEU A 197 5.03 -16.33 -14.88
C LEU A 197 3.63 -16.23 -14.28
N TYR A 198 3.46 -16.78 -13.08
CA TYR A 198 2.22 -16.70 -12.31
C TYR A 198 2.33 -15.65 -11.21
N GLY A 199 1.24 -14.92 -11.02
CA GLY A 199 1.07 -14.08 -9.85
C GLY A 199 -0.36 -14.08 -9.35
N ARG A 200 -0.58 -13.30 -8.30
CA ARG A 200 -1.86 -13.20 -7.62
C ARG A 200 -2.04 -11.78 -7.13
N ILE A 201 -3.20 -11.21 -7.42
CA ILE A 201 -3.62 -9.96 -6.80
C ILE A 201 -4.16 -10.32 -5.42
N THR A 202 -3.53 -9.81 -4.38
CA THR A 202 -3.99 -10.01 -2.99
C THR A 202 -4.55 -8.70 -2.45
N GLN A 203 -5.58 -8.77 -1.63
CA GLN A 203 -6.08 -7.58 -0.95
C GLN A 203 -5.08 -7.18 0.14
N GLY A 204 -4.42 -6.05 -0.05
CA GLY A 204 -3.57 -5.44 0.97
C GLY A 204 -4.39 -4.72 2.03
N ASN A 205 -3.76 -4.42 3.15
CA ASN A 205 -4.28 -3.49 4.13
C ASN A 205 -3.52 -2.17 3.97
N ALA A 206 -4.25 -1.07 3.93
CA ALA A 206 -3.71 0.27 4.04
C ALA A 206 -4.37 0.97 5.22
N TYR A 207 -3.56 1.74 5.95
CA TYR A 207 -3.99 2.55 7.05
C TYR A 207 -3.37 3.94 6.90
N TYR A 208 -4.15 4.94 7.24
CA TYR A 208 -3.86 6.34 7.01
C TYR A 208 -3.75 7.03 8.36
N LEU A 209 -2.63 7.71 8.57
CA LEU A 209 -2.40 8.60 9.70
C LEU A 209 -2.35 10.01 9.12
N PRO A 210 -3.44 10.81 9.20
CA PRO A 210 -3.58 12.08 8.47
C PRO A 210 -2.58 13.16 8.85
N PHE A 211 -1.74 12.92 9.86
CA PHE A 211 -0.69 13.84 10.26
C PHE A 211 0.58 13.11 10.71
N PHE A 212 1.70 13.70 10.34
CA PHE A 212 3.05 13.35 10.70
C PHE A 212 3.86 14.63 10.86
N VAL A 213 4.76 14.63 11.83
CA VAL A 213 5.76 15.68 12.02
C VAL A 213 7.05 15.10 12.59
N SER A 214 8.19 15.61 12.12
CA SER A 214 9.52 15.33 12.66
C SER A 214 10.38 16.58 12.57
N GLY A 215 11.29 16.75 13.54
CA GLY A 215 12.24 17.87 13.58
C GLY A 215 11.78 18.98 14.53
N ASN A 216 12.67 19.92 14.87
CA ASN A 216 12.35 21.05 15.75
C ASN A 216 11.68 20.64 17.09
N SER A 217 12.22 19.61 17.75
CA SER A 217 11.67 18.95 18.95
C SER A 217 10.39 18.13 18.75
N TRP A 218 9.82 18.13 17.55
CA TRP A 218 8.67 17.30 17.20
C TRP A 218 9.10 15.92 16.73
N TRP A 219 8.24 14.95 17.00
CA TRP A 219 8.43 13.56 16.63
C TRP A 219 7.08 12.89 16.41
N THR A 220 7.08 11.83 15.60
CA THR A 220 5.95 10.93 15.41
C THR A 220 6.40 9.50 15.70
N GLY A 221 5.79 8.85 16.69
CA GLY A 221 5.97 7.44 17.00
C GLY A 221 4.86 6.62 16.38
N VAL A 222 5.19 5.52 15.69
CA VAL A 222 4.22 4.59 15.11
C VAL A 222 4.23 3.29 15.90
N ALA A 223 3.05 2.79 16.25
CA ALA A 223 2.88 1.50 16.91
C ALA A 223 2.02 0.57 16.05
N LEU A 224 2.50 -0.67 15.89
CA LEU A 224 1.95 -1.67 14.96
C LEU A 224 1.70 -2.98 15.69
N LYS A 225 0.57 -3.63 15.37
CA LYS A 225 0.19 -4.96 15.86
C LYS A 225 -0.25 -5.82 14.69
N ASN A 226 0.40 -6.98 14.51
CA ASN A 226 -0.08 -8.00 13.58
C ASN A 226 -1.23 -8.79 14.24
N PHE A 227 -2.41 -8.80 13.61
CA PHE A 227 -3.55 -9.61 14.08
C PHE A 227 -3.61 -11.00 13.44
N ASN A 228 -2.79 -11.30 12.44
CA ASN A 228 -2.73 -12.65 11.89
C ASN A 228 -2.16 -13.63 12.92
N GLU A 229 -2.80 -14.78 13.05
CA GLU A 229 -2.45 -15.79 14.06
C GLU A 229 -1.28 -16.70 13.66
N SER A 230 -0.97 -16.80 12.38
CA SER A 230 -0.02 -17.78 11.83
C SER A 230 0.96 -17.24 10.80
N GLN A 231 0.71 -16.07 10.22
CA GLN A 231 1.55 -15.47 9.19
C GLN A 231 2.25 -14.21 9.69
N ASN A 232 3.50 -14.02 9.26
CA ASN A 232 4.21 -12.77 9.43
C ASN A 232 3.50 -11.66 8.63
N ALA A 233 3.49 -10.44 9.17
CA ALA A 233 3.10 -9.24 8.44
C ALA A 233 4.35 -8.56 7.89
N ASN A 234 4.40 -8.38 6.58
CA ASN A 234 5.37 -7.49 5.94
C ASN A 234 4.73 -6.11 5.81
N ILE A 235 5.43 -5.08 6.28
CA ILE A 235 4.85 -3.76 6.50
C ILE A 235 5.77 -2.69 5.92
N SER A 236 5.18 -1.81 5.10
CA SER A 236 5.82 -0.62 4.57
C SER A 236 5.16 0.62 5.20
N VAL A 237 5.95 1.45 5.87
CA VAL A 237 5.52 2.74 6.44
C VAL A 237 6.05 3.84 5.54
N VAL A 238 5.16 4.40 4.73
CA VAL A 238 5.48 5.41 3.71
C VAL A 238 5.16 6.78 4.26
N ILE A 239 6.18 7.61 4.41
CA ILE A 239 6.08 8.99 4.90
C ILE A 239 6.03 9.91 3.68
N ARG A 240 5.02 10.77 3.64
CA ARG A 240 4.79 11.71 2.55
C ARG A 240 4.74 13.13 3.07
N ASP A 241 5.32 14.06 2.33
CA ASP A 241 5.18 15.48 2.62
C ASP A 241 3.78 15.99 2.24
N LYS A 242 3.47 17.24 2.60
CA LYS A 242 2.19 17.89 2.25
C LYS A 242 1.90 17.99 0.75
N ASN A 243 2.94 17.99 -0.10
CA ASN A 243 2.80 18.08 -1.56
C ASN A 243 2.58 16.71 -2.21
N GLY A 244 2.71 15.63 -1.44
CA GLY A 244 2.48 14.25 -1.85
C GLY A 244 3.72 13.48 -2.29
N ASN A 245 4.91 14.06 -2.11
CA ASN A 245 6.15 13.36 -2.37
C ASN A 245 6.41 12.32 -1.28
N THR A 246 6.76 11.10 -1.66
CA THR A 246 7.33 10.13 -0.70
C THR A 246 8.72 10.60 -0.31
N ILE A 247 8.89 10.96 0.97
CA ILE A 247 10.16 11.45 1.51
C ILE A 247 10.96 10.35 2.21
N LYS A 248 10.30 9.30 2.70
CA LYS A 248 10.94 8.15 3.32
C LYS A 248 10.00 6.94 3.30
N THR A 249 10.57 5.76 3.13
CA THR A 249 9.87 4.48 3.34
C THR A 249 10.64 3.67 4.35
N GLU A 250 9.95 3.19 5.39
CA GLU A 250 10.51 2.36 6.44
C GLU A 250 9.84 0.98 6.38
N GLU A 251 10.63 -0.07 6.13
CA GLU A 251 10.15 -1.44 6.05
C GLU A 251 10.34 -2.16 7.39
N THR A 252 9.34 -2.92 7.81
CA THR A 252 9.41 -3.74 9.03
C THR A 252 8.55 -5.00 8.90
N ASN A 253 8.90 -6.03 9.68
CA ASN A 253 8.16 -7.29 9.72
C ASN A 253 7.72 -7.59 11.15
N LEU A 254 6.50 -8.10 11.28
CA LEU A 254 5.97 -8.58 12.56
C LEU A 254 5.67 -10.07 12.47
N SER A 255 6.19 -10.85 13.42
CA SER A 255 5.77 -12.24 13.64
C SER A 255 4.26 -12.34 13.85
N PRO A 256 3.65 -13.54 13.74
CA PRO A 256 2.22 -13.70 14.00
C PRO A 256 1.90 -13.25 15.42
N LYS A 257 0.81 -12.48 15.58
CA LYS A 257 0.43 -11.83 16.86
C LYS A 257 1.48 -10.87 17.42
N GLY A 258 2.56 -10.58 16.70
CA GLY A 258 3.66 -9.71 17.13
C GLY A 258 3.30 -8.23 17.07
N GLN A 259 4.10 -7.40 17.74
CA GLN A 259 3.96 -5.94 17.73
C GLN A 259 5.34 -5.27 17.71
N ASN A 260 5.40 -4.04 17.21
CA ASN A 260 6.59 -3.20 17.26
C ASN A 260 6.18 -1.72 17.36
N SER A 261 7.07 -0.87 17.85
CA SER A 261 6.91 0.58 17.86
C SER A 261 8.24 1.29 17.64
N PHE A 262 8.23 2.39 16.90
CA PHE A 262 9.43 3.15 16.56
C PHE A 262 9.10 4.62 16.26
N ILE A 263 10.12 5.48 16.26
CA ILE A 263 9.98 6.87 15.81
C ILE A 263 10.08 6.88 14.28
N ALA A 264 8.96 7.19 13.62
CA ALA A 264 8.90 7.28 12.17
C ALA A 264 9.61 8.55 11.69
N GLY A 265 10.31 8.46 10.57
CA GLY A 265 10.85 9.64 9.91
C GLY A 265 11.99 10.31 10.66
N SER A 266 12.66 9.57 11.57
CA SER A 266 13.84 10.07 12.27
C SER A 266 14.86 10.64 11.27
N GLY A 267 15.34 11.86 11.57
CA GLY A 267 16.26 12.63 10.72
C GLY A 267 15.59 13.58 9.73
N LEU A 268 14.26 13.56 9.61
CA LEU A 268 13.51 14.53 8.80
C LEU A 268 13.20 15.81 9.60
N ASP A 269 13.05 16.92 8.89
CA ASP A 269 12.57 18.21 9.42
C ASP A 269 11.41 18.73 8.58
N THR A 270 10.25 18.06 8.70
CA THR A 270 9.07 18.32 7.88
C THR A 270 7.80 17.73 8.49
N ASP A 271 6.67 18.15 7.94
CA ASP A 271 5.33 17.66 8.25
C ASP A 271 4.67 17.05 7.00
N GLY A 272 3.65 16.23 7.25
CA GLY A 272 2.86 15.58 6.20
C GLY A 272 1.98 14.50 6.78
N TRP A 273 2.01 13.29 6.20
CA TRP A 273 1.18 12.17 6.66
C TRP A 273 1.87 10.82 6.42
N ILE A 274 1.33 9.76 7.04
CA ILE A 274 1.87 8.40 6.92
C ILE A 274 0.83 7.45 6.32
N GLU A 275 1.26 6.70 5.30
CA GLU A 275 0.55 5.54 4.74
C GLU A 275 1.22 4.26 5.26
N VAL A 276 0.49 3.44 6.03
CA VAL A 276 0.97 2.13 6.48
C VAL A 276 0.35 1.06 5.59
N LYS A 277 1.17 0.30 4.88
CA LYS A 277 0.75 -0.81 4.01
C LYS A 277 1.18 -2.13 4.61
N SER A 278 0.32 -3.13 4.58
CA SER A 278 0.66 -4.48 5.00
C SER A 278 -0.08 -5.55 4.23
N ASP A 279 0.58 -6.70 4.06
CA ASP A 279 -0.04 -7.92 3.54
C ASP A 279 -0.88 -8.68 4.57
N GLN A 280 -0.85 -8.26 5.84
CA GLN A 280 -1.70 -8.78 6.89
C GLN A 280 -2.53 -7.68 7.55
N ARG A 281 -3.63 -8.07 8.19
CA ARG A 281 -4.43 -7.12 8.97
C ARG A 281 -3.64 -6.67 10.18
N LEU A 282 -3.49 -5.35 10.30
CA LEU A 282 -2.89 -4.70 11.45
C LEU A 282 -3.94 -4.02 12.34
N GLY A 283 -3.56 -3.85 13.60
CA GLY A 283 -3.99 -2.74 14.45
C GLY A 283 -2.83 -1.77 14.65
N GLY A 284 -3.13 -0.51 14.93
CA GLY A 284 -2.08 0.48 15.15
C GLY A 284 -2.62 1.88 15.36
N LEU A 285 -1.68 2.77 15.66
CA LEU A 285 -1.87 4.19 15.87
C LEU A 285 -0.51 4.88 15.71
N CYS A 286 -0.52 6.20 15.57
CA CYS A 286 0.66 6.99 15.89
C CYS A 286 0.41 7.88 17.10
N PHE A 287 1.51 8.22 17.77
CA PHE A 287 1.59 9.39 18.62
C PHE A 287 2.38 10.44 17.88
N PHE A 288 1.96 11.70 17.93
CA PHE A 288 2.86 12.79 17.62
C PHE A 288 2.92 13.74 18.80
N GLY A 289 4.08 14.35 18.99
CA GLY A 289 4.32 15.15 20.17
C GLY A 289 5.59 15.98 20.05
N ARG A 290 5.78 16.82 21.05
CA ARG A 290 6.94 17.70 21.16
C ARG A 290 7.69 17.41 22.45
N THR A 291 9.01 17.28 22.35
CA THR A 291 9.92 17.16 23.50
C THR A 291 10.56 18.52 23.78
N ALA A 292 9.93 19.30 24.67
CA ALA A 292 10.36 20.64 25.06
C ALA A 292 10.09 20.90 26.55
N PHE A 293 10.36 22.12 27.05
CA PHE A 293 10.09 22.54 28.43
C PHE A 293 8.65 22.24 28.86
N LEU A 294 7.70 22.35 27.94
CA LEU A 294 6.38 21.73 28.03
C LEU A 294 6.31 20.64 26.95
N SER A 295 6.24 19.39 27.38
CA SER A 295 6.11 18.23 26.49
C SER A 295 4.66 17.82 26.41
N TYR A 296 4.20 17.55 25.20
CA TYR A 296 2.84 17.07 24.96
C TYR A 296 2.81 16.06 23.83
N MET A 297 1.76 15.27 23.82
CA MET A 297 1.56 14.17 22.91
C MET A 297 0.07 13.91 22.74
N THR A 298 -0.33 13.51 21.54
CA THR A 298 -1.68 13.05 21.21
C THR A 298 -1.57 11.87 20.26
N ASP A 299 -2.59 11.02 20.23
CA ASP A 299 -2.66 9.88 19.33
C ASP A 299 -3.60 10.10 18.14
N ILE A 300 -3.28 9.39 17.06
CA ILE A 300 -4.14 9.20 15.90
C ILE A 300 -4.29 7.69 15.70
N PRO A 301 -5.49 7.10 15.88
CA PRO A 301 -5.71 5.70 15.56
C PRO A 301 -5.61 5.50 14.05
N PHE A 302 -5.31 4.27 13.63
CA PHE A 302 -5.36 3.91 12.21
C PHE A 302 -6.73 4.21 11.60
N VAL A 303 -6.73 5.08 10.58
CA VAL A 303 -7.88 5.26 9.71
C VAL A 303 -7.76 4.25 8.57
N LYS A 304 -8.72 3.34 8.42
CA LYS A 304 -8.73 2.37 7.31
C LYS A 304 -9.71 2.76 6.22
N ASP A 305 -10.91 3.19 6.63
CA ASP A 305 -11.98 3.49 5.71
C ASP A 305 -11.88 4.95 5.27
N LEU A 306 -11.78 5.16 3.96
CA LEU A 306 -11.83 6.46 3.34
C LEU A 306 -13.27 6.81 2.98
N ALA A 307 -13.62 8.09 3.09
CA ALA A 307 -14.95 8.58 2.72
C ALA A 307 -14.86 9.94 2.00
N THR A 308 -15.86 10.22 1.16
CA THR A 308 -16.03 11.52 0.50
C THR A 308 -16.81 12.51 1.37
N LYS A 309 -17.42 12.03 2.46
CA LYS A 309 -18.03 12.86 3.51
C LYS A 309 -17.56 12.33 4.87
N LEU A 310 -17.00 13.23 5.68
CA LEU A 310 -16.56 12.95 7.04
C LEU A 310 -17.13 14.00 8.00
N CYS A 311 -17.30 13.62 9.26
CA CYS A 311 -17.71 14.53 10.34
C CYS A 311 -16.72 14.41 11.51
N ILE A 312 -16.20 15.55 11.96
CA ILE A 312 -15.58 15.66 13.28
C ILE A 312 -16.70 16.09 14.24
N PRO A 313 -17.18 15.18 15.11
CA PRO A 313 -18.45 15.37 15.82
C PRO A 313 -18.41 16.45 16.89
N HIS A 314 -17.21 16.89 17.29
CA HIS A 314 -17.04 17.96 18.27
C HIS A 314 -15.83 18.81 17.92
N VAL A 315 -16.00 20.13 17.95
CA VAL A 315 -14.94 21.14 17.85
C VAL A 315 -15.26 22.31 18.77
N ALA A 316 -14.24 23.07 19.17
CA ALA A 316 -14.45 24.41 19.72
C ALA A 316 -13.35 25.39 19.29
N GLN A 317 -13.74 26.65 19.23
CA GLN A 317 -12.91 27.79 18.87
C GLN A 317 -13.34 28.99 19.72
N ASN A 318 -12.52 29.45 20.67
CA ASN A 318 -12.81 30.65 21.48
C ASN A 318 -11.53 31.33 21.98
N GLN A 319 -11.49 31.96 23.15
CA GLN A 319 -10.22 32.50 23.71
C GLN A 319 -9.31 31.43 24.33
N GLN A 320 -9.84 30.28 24.71
CA GLN A 320 -9.09 29.19 25.35
C GLN A 320 -8.79 28.04 24.39
N TRP A 321 -9.75 27.66 23.55
CA TRP A 321 -9.70 26.44 22.73
C TRP A 321 -9.48 26.72 21.26
N ASP A 322 -8.60 25.95 20.64
CA ASP A 322 -8.40 25.87 19.18
C ASP A 322 -8.70 24.46 18.68
N THR A 323 -9.16 24.36 17.44
CA THR A 323 -9.26 23.10 16.71
C THR A 323 -8.44 23.16 15.42
N LEU A 324 -7.56 22.18 15.22
CA LEU A 324 -6.83 21.94 13.97
C LEU A 324 -7.44 20.74 13.26
N ILE A 325 -7.77 20.90 11.98
CA ILE A 325 -8.28 19.83 11.12
C ILE A 325 -7.12 19.35 10.23
N MET A 326 -6.87 18.05 10.27
CA MET A 326 -5.84 17.37 9.47
C MET A 326 -6.54 16.51 8.43
N ILE A 327 -6.13 16.63 7.16
CA ILE A 327 -6.70 15.85 6.06
C ILE A 327 -5.55 15.30 5.22
N CYS A 328 -5.57 14.00 4.91
CA CYS A 328 -4.71 13.45 3.87
C CYS A 328 -5.51 12.92 2.67
N ASN A 329 -4.93 13.10 1.49
CA ASN A 329 -5.43 12.58 0.23
C ASN A 329 -4.57 11.38 -0.21
N PRO A 330 -5.00 10.14 0.02
CA PRO A 330 -4.26 8.95 -0.41
C PRO A 330 -4.44 8.61 -1.89
N ASN A 331 -5.19 9.41 -2.65
CA ASN A 331 -5.47 9.14 -4.06
C ASN A 331 -4.34 9.62 -4.98
N GLN A 332 -4.24 8.99 -6.16
CA GLN A 332 -3.23 9.33 -7.18
C GLN A 332 -3.59 10.60 -7.99
N ASN A 333 -4.76 11.17 -7.74
CA ASN A 333 -5.20 12.44 -8.31
C ASN A 333 -5.45 13.46 -7.20
N GLU A 334 -5.35 14.74 -7.54
CA GLU A 334 -5.78 15.84 -6.68
C GLU A 334 -7.24 15.65 -6.22
N THR A 335 -7.51 15.98 -4.96
CA THR A 335 -8.87 16.06 -4.42
C THR A 335 -9.21 17.49 -4.04
N THR A 336 -10.45 17.88 -4.30
CA THR A 336 -11.01 19.16 -3.87
C THR A 336 -12.19 18.92 -2.95
N GLY A 337 -12.54 19.91 -2.14
CA GLY A 337 -13.56 19.73 -1.12
C GLY A 337 -13.91 21.00 -0.36
N THR A 338 -14.79 20.84 0.62
CA THR A 338 -15.23 21.92 1.50
C THR A 338 -15.19 21.45 2.96
N ILE A 339 -14.70 22.33 3.84
CA ILE A 339 -14.80 22.21 5.30
C ILE A 339 -15.89 23.17 5.75
N SER A 340 -16.92 22.67 6.41
CA SER A 340 -18.08 23.44 6.87
C SER A 340 -18.19 23.34 8.39
N MET A 341 -18.14 24.48 9.08
CA MET A 341 -18.37 24.57 10.51
C MET A 341 -19.88 24.61 10.78
N ILE A 342 -20.38 23.63 11.52
CA ILE A 342 -21.78 23.51 11.93
C ILE A 342 -21.88 23.84 13.41
N ASP A 343 -22.67 24.85 13.76
CA ASP A 343 -22.89 25.22 15.17
C ASP A 343 -23.73 24.18 15.93
N TRP A 344 -23.83 24.33 17.24
CA TRP A 344 -24.64 23.46 18.11
C TRP A 344 -26.14 23.41 17.73
N GLY A 345 -26.64 24.41 16.99
CA GLY A 345 -28.01 24.49 16.49
C GLY A 345 -28.21 23.79 15.14
N GLY A 346 -27.14 23.28 14.53
CA GLY A 346 -27.16 22.61 13.22
C GLY A 346 -27.04 23.57 12.03
N ASN A 347 -26.67 24.84 12.25
CA ASN A 347 -26.49 25.81 11.18
C ASN A 347 -25.04 25.83 10.70
N THR A 348 -24.83 25.88 9.39
CA THR A 348 -23.51 26.17 8.83
C THR A 348 -23.18 27.65 9.07
N ILE A 349 -22.10 27.92 9.81
CA ILE A 349 -21.69 29.28 10.20
C ILE A 349 -20.42 29.76 9.49
N ALA A 350 -19.64 28.84 8.92
CA ALA A 350 -18.48 29.16 8.09
C ALA A 350 -18.14 27.99 7.17
N GLU A 351 -17.56 28.29 6.01
CA GLU A 351 -17.09 27.29 5.05
C GLU A 351 -15.76 27.71 4.41
N LYS A 352 -14.91 26.74 4.10
CA LYS A 352 -13.67 26.94 3.35
C LYS A 352 -13.51 25.83 2.32
N ASN A 353 -13.31 26.22 1.07
CA ASN A 353 -12.91 25.29 0.02
C ASN A 353 -11.42 24.96 0.16
N TYR A 354 -11.05 23.75 -0.21
CA TYR A 354 -9.67 23.32 -0.22
C TYR A 354 -9.35 22.44 -1.43
N THR A 355 -8.06 22.36 -1.70
CA THR A 355 -7.46 21.49 -2.71
C THR A 355 -6.25 20.81 -2.07
N ILE A 356 -6.17 19.48 -2.18
CA ILE A 356 -5.02 18.69 -1.72
C ILE A 356 -4.48 17.90 -2.91
N PRO A 357 -3.19 18.06 -3.27
CA PRO A 357 -2.55 17.33 -4.36
C PRO A 357 -2.68 15.81 -4.22
N ALA A 358 -2.42 15.09 -5.32
CA ALA A 358 -2.29 13.63 -5.29
C ALA A 358 -1.28 13.21 -4.20
N ASN A 359 -1.66 12.22 -3.39
CA ASN A 359 -0.87 11.74 -2.25
C ASN A 359 -0.52 12.81 -1.19
N GLY A 360 -1.11 14.01 -1.23
CA GLY A 360 -0.76 15.14 -0.35
C GLY A 360 -1.54 15.19 0.96
N SER A 361 -1.33 16.24 1.75
CA SER A 361 -2.10 16.52 2.98
C SER A 361 -2.28 18.02 3.20
N GLY A 362 -3.24 18.37 4.06
CA GLY A 362 -3.57 19.74 4.41
C GLY A 362 -3.91 19.89 5.90
N LEU A 363 -3.51 21.04 6.44
CA LEU A 363 -3.80 21.48 7.81
C LEU A 363 -4.68 22.72 7.74
N TYR A 364 -5.80 22.69 8.47
CA TYR A 364 -6.78 23.77 8.47
C TYR A 364 -7.15 24.13 9.90
N GLU A 365 -6.68 25.28 10.36
CA GLU A 365 -7.07 25.80 11.67
C GLU A 365 -8.48 26.36 11.60
N LEU A 366 -9.34 25.97 12.55
CA LEU A 366 -10.73 26.43 12.58
C LEU A 366 -10.82 27.95 12.79
N LYS A 367 -9.83 28.55 13.46
CA LYS A 367 -9.68 30.01 13.60
C LYS A 367 -9.56 30.74 12.25
N GLU A 368 -8.95 30.13 11.24
CA GLU A 368 -8.86 30.73 9.91
C GLU A 368 -10.20 30.72 9.16
N LEU A 369 -11.09 29.76 9.46
CA LEU A 369 -12.46 29.76 8.93
C LEU A 369 -13.33 30.82 9.59
N LEU A 370 -13.20 30.96 10.91
CA LEU A 370 -14.13 31.73 11.73
C LEU A 370 -13.68 33.17 11.99
N GLY A 371 -12.41 33.48 11.81
CA GLY A 371 -11.84 34.77 12.22
C GLY A 371 -11.98 34.96 13.74
N ASN A 372 -12.73 35.99 14.15
CA ASN A 372 -12.99 36.30 15.55
C ASN A 372 -14.27 35.64 16.10
N THR A 373 -15.01 34.91 15.28
CA THR A 373 -16.24 34.25 15.72
C THR A 373 -15.90 33.05 16.60
N GLU A 374 -16.36 33.08 17.85
CA GLU A 374 -16.30 31.89 18.70
C GLU A 374 -17.36 30.88 18.26
N ALA A 375 -17.02 29.60 18.29
CA ALA A 375 -17.92 28.54 17.89
C ALA A 375 -17.68 27.24 18.68
N ASN A 376 -18.76 26.50 18.87
CA ASN A 376 -18.76 25.09 19.28
C ASN A 376 -19.76 24.34 18.38
N GLY A 377 -19.53 23.04 18.20
CA GLY A 377 -20.38 22.23 17.33
C GLY A 377 -19.55 21.15 16.64
N SER A 378 -19.74 20.98 15.34
CA SER A 378 -19.07 19.94 14.54
C SER A 378 -18.49 20.52 13.25
N VAL A 379 -17.62 19.75 12.60
CA VAL A 379 -17.10 20.08 11.27
C VAL A 379 -17.51 18.98 10.31
N GLU A 380 -18.19 19.36 9.23
CA GLU A 380 -18.41 18.50 8.08
C GLU A 380 -17.31 18.73 7.04
N ILE A 381 -16.76 17.65 6.50
CA ILE A 381 -15.72 17.67 5.47
C ILE A 381 -16.25 16.90 4.27
N THR A 382 -16.21 17.52 3.10
CA THR A 382 -16.57 16.88 1.83
C THR A 382 -15.37 16.85 0.89
N ALA A 383 -15.27 15.83 0.04
CA ALA A 383 -14.20 15.66 -0.92
C ALA A 383 -14.68 14.99 -2.21
N THR A 384 -14.02 15.27 -3.33
CA THR A 384 -14.28 14.61 -4.62
C THR A 384 -13.81 13.15 -4.67
N GLN A 385 -12.89 12.75 -3.79
CA GLN A 385 -12.39 11.39 -3.63
C GLN A 385 -12.34 11.00 -2.15
N GLY A 386 -12.18 9.71 -1.85
CA GLY A 386 -12.11 9.23 -0.47
C GLY A 386 -10.86 9.77 0.24
N ILE A 387 -11.05 10.42 1.39
CA ILE A 387 -9.99 10.99 2.23
C ILE A 387 -10.00 10.39 3.64
N ALA A 388 -8.92 10.62 4.38
CA ALA A 388 -8.88 10.41 5.83
C ALA A 388 -8.67 11.76 6.51
N ALA A 389 -9.35 11.97 7.65
CA ALA A 389 -9.25 13.22 8.39
C ALA A 389 -9.26 12.98 9.91
N PHE A 390 -8.72 13.96 10.64
CA PHE A 390 -8.63 13.94 12.09
C PHE A 390 -8.70 15.36 12.64
N GLY A 391 -9.35 15.53 13.80
CA GLY A 391 -9.36 16.79 14.54
C GLY A 391 -8.40 16.73 15.72
N LEU A 392 -7.62 17.78 15.92
CA LEU A 392 -6.90 18.02 17.16
C LEU A 392 -7.53 19.21 17.87
N TYR A 393 -8.04 18.93 19.05
CA TYR A 393 -8.58 19.90 19.98
C TYR A 393 -7.51 20.25 21.02
N SER A 394 -7.25 21.53 21.29
CA SER A 394 -6.25 21.93 22.31
C SER A 394 -6.55 23.27 22.97
N ASP A 395 -6.02 23.49 24.19
CA ASP A 395 -6.04 24.79 24.88
C ASP A 395 -4.66 25.47 24.96
N LEU A 396 -3.69 24.99 24.18
CA LEU A 396 -2.30 25.43 24.19
C LEU A 396 -2.06 26.92 23.93
N LYS A 397 -3.06 27.63 23.40
CA LYS A 397 -2.99 29.08 23.22
C LYS A 397 -3.14 29.87 24.52
N SER A 398 -3.68 29.23 25.56
CA SER A 398 -3.69 29.76 26.92
C SER A 398 -2.31 29.58 27.55
N ASP A 399 -1.83 30.58 28.29
CA ASP A 399 -0.56 30.51 29.02
C ASP A 399 -0.51 29.38 30.06
N THR A 400 -1.68 28.85 30.45
CA THR A 400 -1.83 27.72 31.38
C THR A 400 -2.34 26.45 30.71
N GLY A 401 -2.49 26.44 29.37
CA GLY A 401 -3.04 25.32 28.63
C GLY A 401 -2.14 24.10 28.65
N MET A 402 -2.73 22.93 28.91
CA MET A 402 -2.03 21.64 28.98
C MET A 402 -2.84 20.49 28.36
N ASP A 403 -3.96 20.80 27.70
CA ASP A 403 -4.90 19.82 27.20
C ASP A 403 -4.83 19.72 25.67
N PHE A 404 -4.78 18.48 25.18
CA PHE A 404 -4.89 18.12 23.77
C PHE A 404 -5.68 16.83 23.68
N ALA A 405 -6.63 16.78 22.75
CA ALA A 405 -7.44 15.61 22.49
C ALA A 405 -7.57 15.40 20.99
N GLY A 406 -7.30 14.17 20.55
CA GLY A 406 -7.59 13.73 19.21
C GLY A 406 -9.07 13.37 19.03
N ILE A 407 -9.65 13.71 17.89
CA ILE A 407 -11.04 13.42 17.54
C ILE A 407 -11.05 12.84 16.13
N ALA A 408 -11.37 11.55 16.02
CA ALA A 408 -11.47 10.89 14.72
C ALA A 408 -12.61 11.49 13.89
N ALA A 409 -12.34 11.76 12.61
CA ALA A 409 -13.40 12.07 11.68
C ALA A 409 -14.09 10.76 11.26
N VAL A 410 -15.41 10.74 11.26
CA VAL A 410 -16.23 9.54 11.00
C VAL A 410 -17.07 9.72 9.75
N ASP A 411 -17.28 8.62 9.02
CA ASP A 411 -18.26 8.57 7.92
C ASP A 411 -19.68 8.60 8.53
N PRO A 412 -20.49 9.65 8.31
CA PRO A 412 -21.81 9.77 8.91
C PRO A 412 -22.82 8.74 8.40
N THR A 413 -22.47 7.92 7.41
CA THR A 413 -23.35 6.91 6.82
C THR A 413 -23.13 5.49 7.34
N LYS A 414 -22.14 5.27 8.20
CA LYS A 414 -21.72 3.94 8.68
C LYS A 414 -21.99 3.69 10.15
#